data_AF-A0A0H5CSV5-F1
#
_entry.id   AF-A0A0H5CSV5-F1
#
_cell.length_a   1.000
_cell.length_b   1.000
_cell.length_c   1.000
_cell.angle_alpha   90.00
_cell.angle_beta   90.00
_cell.angle_gamma   90.00
#
_symmetry.space_group_name_H-M   'P 1'
#
loop_
_entity.id
_entity.type
_entity.pdbx_description
1 polymer ?
#
loop_
_entity_poly.entity_id
_entity_poly.type
_entity_poly.pdbx_seq_one_letter_code
_entity_poly.pdbx_strand_id
1 'polypeptide(L)' 'MAFTEGRLLALRDGVVHVLAPDGWTRLGRERPSSAVWLSREAAEDWCEREGWDLHLLDQVPTTTR' A
#
# COMPACT_ATOMS: atom_id res chain seq x y z
N MET A 1 -12.33 -14.36 -13.98
CA MET A 1 -11.48 -14.76 -12.85
C MET A 1 -10.72 -13.52 -12.41
N ALA A 2 -11.27 -12.76 -11.47
CA ALA A 2 -10.77 -11.43 -11.09
C ALA A 2 -10.46 -11.42 -9.58
N PHE A 3 -9.20 -11.12 -9.27
CA PHE A 3 -8.65 -10.97 -7.93
C PHE A 3 -8.75 -9.49 -7.56
N THR A 4 -9.82 -9.07 -6.91
CA THR A 4 -10.01 -7.66 -6.54
C THR A 4 -10.72 -7.57 -5.21
N GLU A 5 -9.97 -7.72 -4.11
CA GLU A 5 -10.19 -7.09 -2.80
C GLU A 5 -9.06 -7.56 -1.86
N GLY A 6 -8.11 -6.67 -1.52
CA GLY A 6 -7.01 -7.01 -0.60
C GLY A 6 -5.61 -6.65 -1.09
N ARG A 7 -5.36 -5.39 -1.45
CA ARG A 7 -3.97 -4.89 -1.54
C ARG A 7 -3.85 -3.59 -0.79
N LEU A 8 -2.77 -3.46 -0.03
CA LEU A 8 -2.44 -2.24 0.68
C LEU A 8 -1.96 -1.18 -0.31
N LEU A 9 -2.48 0.04 -0.19
CA LEU A 9 -2.07 1.20 -0.96
C LEU A 9 -1.46 2.23 -0.01
N ALA A 10 -0.35 2.85 -0.42
CA ALA A 10 0.27 3.95 0.29
C ALA A 10 0.33 5.20 -0.59
N LEU A 11 -0.04 6.35 -0.05
CA LEU A 11 0.15 7.64 -0.70
C LEU A 11 1.34 8.35 -0.08
N ARG A 12 2.36 8.62 -0.88
CA ARG A 12 3.53 9.41 -0.50
C ARG A 12 3.86 10.39 -1.62
N ASP A 13 4.06 11.65 -1.26
CA ASP A 13 4.41 12.73 -2.21
C ASP A 13 3.39 12.89 -3.37
N GLY A 14 2.11 12.63 -3.08
CA GLY A 14 1.05 12.64 -4.11
C GLY A 14 1.12 11.47 -5.10
N VAL A 15 1.95 10.45 -4.82
CA VAL A 15 2.10 9.23 -5.61
C VAL A 15 1.57 8.04 -4.82
N VAL A 16 0.67 7.28 -5.45
CA VAL A 16 0.12 6.03 -4.95
C VAL A 16 1.07 4.88 -5.29
N HIS A 17 1.40 4.12 -4.27
CA HIS A 17 2.14 2.87 -4.33
C HIS A 17 1.23 1.73 -3.87
N VAL A 18 1.38 0.56 -4.47
CA VAL A 18 0.67 -0.66 -4.08
C VAL A 18 1.67 -1.67 -3.55
N LEU A 19 1.31 -2.33 -2.46
CA LEU A 19 2.09 -3.44 -1.95
C LEU A 19 1.83 -4.67 -2.83
N ALA A 20 2.87 -5.10 -3.52
CA ALA A 20 2.92 -6.30 -4.35
C ALA A 20 3.93 -7.30 -3.74
N PRO A 21 3.91 -8.58 -4.15
CA PRO A 21 4.79 -9.60 -3.54
C PRO A 21 6.29 -9.30 -3.68
N ASP A 22 6.65 -8.51 -4.68
CA ASP A 22 8.00 -8.00 -4.93
C ASP A 22 8.33 -6.71 -4.13
N GLY A 23 7.36 -6.13 -3.44
CA GLY A 23 7.48 -4.90 -2.66
C GLY A 23 6.54 -3.79 -3.14
N TRP A 24 6.93 -2.53 -2.88
CA TRP A 24 6.12 -1.38 -3.27
C TRP A 24 6.26 -1.06 -4.76
N THR A 25 5.18 -1.27 -5.50
CA THR A 25 5.08 -0.88 -6.90
C THR A 25 4.39 0.48 -7.02
N ARG A 26 4.99 1.42 -7.77
CA ARG A 26 4.38 2.71 -8.07
C ARG A 26 3.21 2.54 -9.06
N LEU A 27 2.02 3.00 -8.68
CA LEU A 27 0.84 2.98 -9.56
C LEU A 27 0.65 4.29 -10.33
N GLY A 28 0.94 5.45 -9.71
CA GLY A 28 0.70 6.75 -10.33
C GLY A 28 0.27 7.80 -9.32
N ARG A 29 -0.42 8.85 -9.76
CA ARG A 29 -0.91 9.93 -8.89
C ARG A 29 -2.40 9.81 -8.54
N GLU A 30 -3.12 8.95 -9.25
CA GLU A 30 -4.55 8.81 -9.08
C GLU A 30 -4.85 7.67 -8.11
N ARG A 31 -5.54 8.01 -7.02
CA ARG A 31 -6.06 7.05 -6.08
C ARG A 31 -7.34 6.42 -6.66
N PRO A 32 -7.49 5.09 -6.63
CA PRO A 32 -8.75 4.45 -6.98
C PRO A 32 -9.89 5.03 -6.12
N SER A 33 -11.02 5.34 -6.73
CA SER A 33 -12.19 5.88 -6.01
C SER A 33 -12.72 4.95 -4.92
N SER A 34 -12.50 3.63 -5.08
CA SER A 34 -12.85 2.57 -4.14
C SER A 34 -11.83 2.34 -3.02
N ALA A 35 -10.68 3.02 -3.03
CA ALA A 35 -9.69 2.86 -1.96
C ALA A 35 -10.17 3.54 -0.66
N VAL A 36 -10.12 2.83 0.46
CA VAL A 36 -10.41 3.40 1.79
C VAL A 36 -9.10 3.78 2.46
N TRP A 37 -9.04 4.96 3.07
CA TRP A 37 -7.89 5.35 3.89
C TRP A 37 -7.88 4.54 5.16
N LEU A 38 -6.77 3.85 5.39
CA LEU A 38 -6.50 3.14 6.63
C LEU A 38 -5.55 3.97 7.49
N SER A 39 -5.78 3.94 8.80
CA SER A 39 -4.78 4.35 9.78
C SER A 39 -3.57 3.43 9.72
N ARG A 40 -2.45 3.86 10.32
CA ARG A 40 -1.24 3.03 10.42
C ARG A 40 -1.56 1.68 11.09
N GLU A 41 -2.24 1.71 12.24
CA GLU A 41 -2.65 0.50 12.97
C GLU A 41 -3.48 -0.46 12.10
N ALA A 42 -4.43 0.06 11.32
CA ALA A 42 -5.26 -0.77 10.44
C ALA A 42 -4.46 -1.34 9.24
N ALA A 43 -3.39 -0.67 8.82
CA ALA A 43 -2.47 -1.20 7.82
C ALA A 43 -1.55 -2.29 8.42
N GLU A 44 -1.14 -2.12 9.68
CA GLU A 44 -0.38 -3.11 10.45
C GLU A 44 -1.21 -4.39 10.63
N ASP A 45 -2.45 -4.27 11.12
CA ASP A 45 -3.39 -5.39 11.26
C ASP A 45 -3.63 -6.14 9.93
N TRP A 46 -3.74 -5.39 8.82
CA TRP A 46 -3.89 -5.98 7.49
C TRP A 46 -2.65 -6.78 7.09
N CYS A 47 -1.46 -6.22 7.30
CA CYS A 47 -0.20 -6.92 7.03
C CYS A 47 -0.10 -8.19 7.87
N GLU A 48 -0.40 -8.15 9.16
CA GLU A 48 -0.38 -9.35 10.03
C GLU A 48 -1.36 -10.42 9.53
N ARG A 49 -2.58 -10.02 9.18
CA ARG A 49 -3.62 -10.94 8.68
C ARG A 49 -3.22 -11.62 7.38
N GLU A 50 -2.57 -10.89 6.49
CA GLU A 50 -2.13 -11.38 5.18
C GLU A 50 -0.72 -12.00 5.21
N GLY A 51 -0.03 -11.94 6.36
CA GLY A 51 1.32 -12.48 6.55
C GLY A 51 2.46 -11.64 5.95
N TRP A 52 2.24 -10.34 5.77
CA TRP A 52 3.23 -9.40 5.27
C TRP A 52 4.06 -8.80 6.41
N ASP A 53 5.30 -8.46 6.10
CA ASP A 53 6.20 -7.81 7.06
C ASP A 53 5.74 -6.36 7.33
N LEU A 54 5.56 -6.02 8.61
CA LEU A 54 5.16 -4.69 9.06
C LEU A 54 6.18 -3.62 8.67
N HIS A 55 7.46 -3.96 8.58
CA HIS A 55 8.50 -3.03 8.14
C HIS A 55 8.30 -2.56 6.71
N LEU A 56 7.52 -3.28 5.88
CA LEU A 56 7.17 -2.81 4.55
C LEU A 56 6.42 -1.47 4.61
N LEU A 57 5.64 -1.22 5.66
CA LEU A 57 4.94 0.06 5.85
C LEU A 57 5.89 1.25 5.97
N ASP A 58 7.10 1.02 6.48
CA ASP A 58 8.15 2.04 6.60
C ASP A 58 9.05 2.12 5.37
N GLN A 59 9.01 1.12 4.49
CA GLN A 59 9.77 1.07 3.24
C GLN A 59 9.05 1.70 2.05
N VAL A 60 7.93 2.39 2.26
CA VAL A 60 7.21 3.08 1.18
C VAL A 60 8.18 4.07 0.52
N PRO A 61 8.44 3.96 -0.80
CA PRO A 61 9.39 4.82 -1.48
C PRO A 61 9.03 6.29 -1.28
N THR A 62 9.99 7.06 -0.76
CA THR A 62 9.93 8.50 -0.79
C THR A 62 10.69 8.95 -2.03
N THR A 63 10.05 9.76 -2.88
CA THR A 63 10.77 10.53 -3.89
C THR A 63 11.68 11.51 -3.15
N THR A 64 12.85 11.03 -2.75
CA THR A 64 13.93 11.89 -2.27
C THR A 64 14.33 12.74 -3.47
N ARG A 65 14.01 14.03 -3.39
CA ARG A 65 14.28 15.01 -4.42
C ARG A 65 15.75 15.41 -4.42
#